data_AF-M0APW4-F1
#
_entry.id   AF-M0APW4-F1
#
_cell.length_a   1.000
_cell.length_b   1.000
_cell.length_c   1.000
_cell.angle_alpha   90.00
_cell.angle_beta   90.00
_cell.angle_gamma   90.00
#
_symmetry.space_group_name_H-M   'P 1'
#
loop_
_entity.id
_entity.type
_entity.pdbx_description
1 polymer ?
#
loop_
_entity_poly.entity_id
_entity_poly.type
_entity_poly.pdbx_seq_one_letter_code
_entity_poly.pdbx_strand_id
1 'polypeptide(L)'
;MTADDDSDTESDAEPDTELAADWMDPADEPILELLSQDEFFMPDQMEDEKICRSPHAAYRCRELAKRDLLTKHAPGMYDITELGEQFLAGEVDPTEISGPEEEESETGDDGTDEGEGEETDETDETTAE
;
A
#
# COMPACT_ATOMS: atom_id res chain seq x y z
N MET A 1 56.35 23.87 -24.27
CA MET A 1 56.04 23.10 -23.05
C MET A 1 55.87 24.14 -21.95
N THR A 2 54.68 24.42 -21.46
CA THR A 2 53.84 23.47 -20.70
C THR A 2 52.38 23.71 -21.04
N ALA A 3 51.65 22.64 -21.36
CA ALA A 3 50.20 22.63 -21.34
C ALA A 3 49.80 22.51 -19.87
N ASP A 4 49.12 23.51 -19.33
CA ASP A 4 48.45 23.39 -18.04
C ASP A 4 47.04 22.87 -18.34
N ASP A 5 46.81 21.68 -17.81
CA ASP A 5 45.63 20.84 -17.93
C ASP A 5 44.59 21.36 -16.93
N ASP A 6 43.71 22.24 -17.40
CA ASP A 6 42.53 22.68 -16.66
C ASP A 6 41.48 21.55 -16.75
N SER A 7 41.71 20.47 -16.00
CA SER A 7 40.69 19.44 -15.76
C SER A 7 39.94 19.80 -14.48
N ASP A 8 39.14 20.87 -14.60
CA ASP A 8 38.10 21.19 -13.65
C ASP A 8 36.95 20.20 -13.87
N THR A 9 37.06 19.03 -13.23
CA THR A 9 35.91 18.14 -13.02
C THR A 9 35.21 18.65 -11.78
N GLU A 10 34.51 19.78 -11.94
CA GLU A 10 33.31 20.05 -11.16
C GLU A 10 32.30 18.97 -11.58
N SER A 11 32.37 17.82 -10.90
CA SER A 11 31.24 16.89 -10.83
C SER A 11 30.17 17.59 -10.01
N ASP A 12 29.48 18.50 -10.69
CA ASP A 12 28.21 19.09 -10.32
C ASP A 12 27.22 17.93 -10.18
N ALA A 13 27.27 17.28 -9.02
CA ALA A 13 26.23 16.38 -8.57
C ALA A 13 25.04 17.28 -8.23
N GLU A 14 24.33 17.69 -9.28
CA GLU A 14 22.96 18.17 -9.22
C GLU A 14 22.22 17.26 -8.22
N PRO A 15 21.47 17.81 -7.24
CA PRO A 15 20.81 16.97 -6.26
C PRO A 15 19.85 16.02 -6.97
N ASP A 16 20.18 14.72 -6.96
CA ASP A 16 19.34 13.56 -7.31
C ASP A 16 17.91 13.79 -6.79
N THR A 17 17.10 14.47 -7.61
CA THR A 17 15.65 14.60 -7.43
C THR A 17 14.94 13.72 -8.47
N GLU A 18 15.74 12.96 -9.21
CA GLU A 18 15.40 11.98 -10.23
C GLU A 18 15.54 10.64 -9.47
N LEU A 19 14.48 9.93 -9.10
CA LEU A 19 13.92 8.83 -9.89
C LEU A 19 12.63 8.29 -9.21
N ALA A 20 11.85 9.11 -8.50
CA ALA A 20 10.51 8.67 -8.12
C ALA A 20 9.70 8.49 -9.42
N ALA A 21 9.29 7.25 -9.73
CA ALA A 21 8.52 7.01 -10.93
C ALA A 21 7.23 7.84 -10.91
N ASP A 22 6.75 8.29 -12.08
CA ASP A 22 5.58 9.19 -12.20
C ASP A 22 4.31 8.65 -11.52
N TRP A 23 4.25 7.33 -11.30
CA TRP A 23 3.14 6.65 -10.64
C TRP A 23 3.25 6.59 -9.10
N MET A 24 4.43 6.85 -8.53
CA MET A 24 4.69 6.78 -7.10
C MET A 24 4.12 7.99 -6.35
N ASP A 25 3.59 7.73 -5.17
CA ASP A 25 3.16 8.72 -4.20
C ASP A 25 4.16 8.76 -3.03
N PRO A 26 4.42 9.92 -2.41
CA PRO A 26 5.27 9.99 -1.22
C PRO A 26 4.79 9.13 -0.04
N ALA A 27 3.53 8.68 -0.05
CA ALA A 27 3.03 7.71 0.92
C ALA A 27 3.44 6.26 0.61
N ASP A 28 3.87 5.91 -0.59
CA ASP A 28 4.13 4.50 -0.96
C ASP A 28 5.35 3.90 -0.28
N GLU A 29 6.46 4.65 -0.23
CA GLU A 29 7.67 4.23 0.47
C GLU A 29 7.41 3.91 1.95
N PRO A 30 6.78 4.79 2.75
CA PRO A 30 6.46 4.47 4.14
C PRO A 30 5.41 3.36 4.27
N ILE A 31 4.48 3.22 3.31
CA ILE A 31 3.56 2.08 3.26
C ILE A 31 4.33 0.76 3.13
N LEU A 32 5.27 0.68 2.18
CA LEU A 32 6.10 -0.50 1.93
C LEU A 32 7.03 -0.76 3.12
N GLU A 33 7.67 0.27 3.67
CA GLU A 33 8.52 0.14 4.85
C GLU A 33 7.76 -0.48 6.02
N LEU A 34 6.53 -0.01 6.26
CA LEU A 34 5.69 -0.53 7.34
C LEU A 34 5.27 -1.99 7.09
N LEU A 35 4.92 -2.33 5.86
CA LEU A 35 4.62 -3.71 5.43
C LEU A 35 5.84 -4.64 5.48
N SER A 36 7.07 -4.11 5.44
CA SER A 36 8.28 -4.92 5.63
C SER A 36 8.57 -5.24 7.10
N GLN A 37 7.99 -4.48 8.03
CA GLN A 37 8.18 -4.64 9.47
C GLN A 37 7.13 -5.56 10.11
N ASP A 38 5.91 -5.54 9.58
CA ASP A 38 4.76 -6.31 10.06
C ASP A 38 4.25 -7.27 8.97
N GLU A 39 3.88 -8.49 9.37
CA GLU A 39 3.52 -9.59 8.44
C GLU A 39 2.17 -9.38 7.72
N PHE A 40 1.31 -8.46 8.20
CA PHE A 40 0.05 -8.10 7.55
C PHE A 40 -0.36 -6.68 7.93
N PHE A 41 -0.96 -5.95 6.98
CA PHE A 41 -1.36 -4.59 7.22
C PHE A 41 -2.76 -4.23 6.77
N MET A 42 -3.47 -3.44 7.60
CA MET A 42 -4.79 -2.87 7.35
C MET A 42 -4.72 -1.35 7.11
N PRO A 43 -5.45 -0.79 6.13
CA PRO A 43 -5.36 0.64 5.80
C PRO A 43 -5.72 1.59 6.95
N ASP A 44 -6.49 1.13 7.94
CA ASP A 44 -6.80 1.88 9.17
C ASP A 44 -5.54 2.15 10.02
N GLN A 45 -4.61 1.19 10.04
CA GLN A 45 -3.35 1.32 10.77
C GLN A 45 -2.41 2.37 10.12
N MET A 46 -2.54 2.68 8.82
CA MET A 46 -1.75 3.73 8.16
C MET A 46 -2.06 5.11 8.74
N GLU A 47 -3.30 5.32 9.19
CA GLU A 47 -3.73 6.57 9.79
C GLU A 47 -3.20 6.69 11.23
N ASP A 48 -3.13 5.57 11.97
CA ASP A 48 -2.53 5.52 13.31
C ASP A 48 -1.03 5.85 13.27
N GLU A 49 -0.33 5.31 12.27
CA GLU A 49 1.08 5.59 11.97
C GLU A 49 1.30 6.98 11.32
N LYS A 50 0.22 7.74 11.10
CA LYS A 50 0.24 9.10 10.51
C LYS A 50 0.92 9.18 9.14
N ILE A 51 0.91 8.09 8.38
CA ILE A 51 1.47 8.05 7.02
C ILE A 51 0.53 8.79 6.08
N CYS A 52 -0.72 8.33 5.99
CA CYS A 52 -1.76 8.99 5.21
C CYS A 52 -3.14 8.61 5.75
N ARG A 53 -4.19 9.25 5.21
CA ARG A 53 -5.57 8.90 5.58
C ARG A 53 -5.91 7.50 5.09
N SER A 54 -6.68 6.76 5.90
CA SER A 54 -7.14 5.39 5.57
C SER A 54 -7.69 5.20 4.14
N PRO A 55 -8.55 6.08 3.57
CA PRO A 55 -8.99 5.96 2.18
C PRO A 55 -7.88 6.14 1.14
N HIS A 56 -6.87 6.97 1.43
CA HIS A 56 -5.73 7.16 0.54
C HIS A 56 -4.80 5.95 0.60
N ALA A 57 -4.52 5.44 1.80
CA ALA A 57 -3.80 4.19 2.01
C ALA A 57 -4.42 3.04 1.23
N ALA A 58 -5.73 2.85 1.36
CA ALA A 58 -6.44 1.78 0.66
C ALA A 58 -6.32 1.90 -0.87
N TYR A 59 -6.28 3.12 -1.42
CA TYR A 59 -6.05 3.34 -2.85
C TYR A 59 -4.60 3.00 -3.24
N ARG A 60 -3.62 3.49 -2.48
CA ARG A 60 -2.19 3.21 -2.73
C ARG A 60 -1.85 1.73 -2.64
N CYS A 61 -2.34 1.01 -1.63
CA CYS A 61 -2.13 -0.43 -1.49
C CYS A 61 -2.65 -1.21 -2.72
N ARG A 62 -3.76 -0.79 -3.32
CA ARG A 62 -4.30 -1.40 -4.55
C ARG A 62 -3.40 -1.10 -5.75
N GLU A 63 -2.88 0.12 -5.86
CA GLU A 63 -1.97 0.50 -6.94
C GLU A 63 -0.62 -0.21 -6.87
N LEU A 64 -0.10 -0.43 -5.66
CA LEU A 64 1.11 -1.21 -5.42
C LEU A 64 0.88 -2.70 -5.66
N ALA A 65 -0.27 -3.24 -5.25
CA ALA A 65 -0.61 -4.65 -5.48
C ALA A 65 -0.75 -4.98 -6.97
N LYS A 66 -1.29 -4.04 -7.76
CA LYS A 66 -1.36 -4.11 -9.23
C LYS A 66 -0.01 -4.19 -9.93
N ARG A 67 1.07 -3.81 -9.25
CA ARG A 67 2.45 -3.76 -9.76
C ARG A 67 3.31 -4.89 -9.17
N ASP A 68 2.66 -5.90 -8.57
CA ASP A 68 3.32 -7.00 -7.86
C ASP A 68 4.25 -6.55 -6.72
N LEU A 69 4.12 -5.31 -6.22
CA LEU A 69 4.89 -4.84 -5.06
C LEU A 69 4.27 -5.33 -3.76
N LEU A 70 2.94 -5.44 -3.72
CA LEU A 70 2.17 -5.98 -2.60
C LEU A 70 1.31 -7.15 -3.04
N THR A 71 1.01 -8.04 -2.11
CA THR A 71 0.02 -9.10 -2.31
C THR A 71 -1.20 -8.85 -1.43
N LYS A 72 -2.39 -9.07 -1.99
CA LYS A 72 -3.66 -8.93 -1.27
C LYS A 72 -4.16 -10.31 -0.86
N HIS A 73 -4.05 -10.64 0.43
CA HIS A 73 -4.54 -11.90 0.96
C HIS A 73 -6.05 -11.90 1.22
N ALA A 74 -6.59 -10.75 1.61
CA ALA A 74 -7.99 -10.59 2.01
C ALA A 74 -8.47 -9.14 1.80
N PRO A 75 -9.78 -8.85 1.86
CA PRO A 75 -10.28 -7.48 1.80
C PRO A 75 -9.67 -6.64 2.93
N GLY A 76 -8.83 -5.67 2.54
CA GLY A 76 -8.14 -4.79 3.49
C GLY A 76 -6.87 -5.37 4.09
N MET A 77 -6.44 -6.58 3.71
CA MET A 77 -5.22 -7.21 4.23
C MET A 77 -4.19 -7.37 3.13
N TYR A 78 -3.08 -6.64 3.27
CA TYR A 78 -1.97 -6.61 2.33
C TYR A 78 -0.68 -7.09 3.01
N ASP A 79 0.22 -7.64 2.22
CA ASP A 79 1.56 -8.08 2.62
C ASP A 79 2.60 -7.67 1.56
N ILE A 80 3.85 -7.49 1.97
CA ILE A 80 4.93 -7.15 1.04
C ILE A 80 5.36 -8.38 0.24
N THR A 81 5.66 -8.19 -1.04
CA THR A 81 6.20 -9.27 -1.88
C THR A 81 7.73 -9.21 -1.91
N GLU A 82 8.36 -10.27 -2.43
CA GLU A 82 9.80 -10.27 -2.72
C GLU A 82 10.21 -9.10 -3.63
N LEU A 83 9.34 -8.67 -4.56
CA LEU A 83 9.61 -7.51 -5.44
C LEU A 83 9.56 -6.20 -4.65
N GLY A 84 8.59 -6.06 -3.73
CA GLY A 84 8.48 -4.92 -2.82
C GLY A 84 9.70 -4.79 -1.89
N GLU A 85 10.20 -5.90 -1.36
CA GLU A 85 11.41 -5.92 -0.54
C GLU A 85 12.66 -5.49 -1.33
N GLN A 86 12.82 -6.01 -2.55
CA GLN A 86 13.90 -5.62 -3.46
C GLN A 86 13.82 -4.13 -3.85
N PHE A 87 12.60 -3.62 -4.04
CA PHE A 87 12.36 -2.21 -4.28
C PHE A 87 12.86 -1.35 -3.11
N LEU A 88 12.50 -1.70 -1.87
CA LEU A 88 12.98 -1.01 -0.66
C LEU A 88 14.51 -1.13 -0.47
N ALA A 89 15.10 -2.26 -0.89
CA ALA A 89 16.54 -2.46 -0.87
C ALA A 89 17.28 -1.66 -1.95
N GLY A 90 16.56 -1.01 -2.87
CA GLY A 90 17.13 -0.31 -4.02
C GLY A 90 17.72 -1.26 -5.07
N GLU A 91 17.32 -2.53 -5.05
CA GLU A 91 17.72 -3.54 -6.04
C GLU A 91 16.90 -3.43 -7.33
N VAL A 92 15.70 -2.83 -7.25
CA VAL A 92 14.78 -2.63 -8.38
C VAL A 92 14.43 -1.15 -8.50
N ASP A 93 14.53 -0.63 -9.72
CA ASP A 93 14.18 0.76 -10.02
C ASP A 93 12.66 0.89 -10.27
N PRO A 94 11.97 1.87 -9.63
CA PRO A 94 10.52 2.01 -9.78
C PRO A 94 10.08 2.35 -11.21
N THR A 95 10.99 2.91 -12.01
CA THR A 95 10.72 3.25 -13.41
C THR A 95 10.67 2.01 -14.31
N GLU A 96 11.28 0.90 -13.88
CA GLU A 96 11.30 -0.39 -14.61
C GLU A 96 10.12 -1.31 -14.26
N ILE A 97 9.35 -0.98 -13.22
CA ILE A 97 8.20 -1.76 -12.78
C ILE A 97 7.05 -1.58 -13.78
N SER A 98 6.68 -2.67 -14.45
CA SER A 98 5.54 -2.67 -15.37
C SER A 98 4.25 -2.37 -14.61
N GLY A 99 3.55 -1.33 -15.06
CA GLY A 99 2.23 -0.98 -14.53
C GLY A 99 1.21 -2.09 -14.79
N PRO A 100 0.04 -2.04 -14.14
CA PRO A 100 -1.01 -3.02 -14.37
C PRO A 100 -1.35 -3.08 -15.86
N GLU A 101 -1.03 -4.19 -16.52
CA GLU A 101 -1.75 -4.60 -17.71
C GLU A 101 -3.22 -4.76 -17.27
N GLU A 102 -4.17 -4.30 -18.08
CA GLU A 102 -5.59 -4.20 -17.73
C GLU A 102 -6.24 -5.59 -17.55
N GLU A 103 -5.83 -6.36 -16.54
CA GLU A 103 -6.49 -7.59 -16.12
C GLU A 103 -7.38 -7.24 -14.92
N GLU A 104 -8.68 -7.30 -15.18
CA GLU A 104 -9.75 -6.95 -14.26
C GLU A 104 -9.60 -7.76 -12.96
N SER A 105 -9.13 -7.11 -11.89
CA SER A 105 -9.09 -7.74 -10.57
C SER A 105 -10.52 -7.88 -10.03
N GLU A 106 -11.18 -8.94 -10.45
CA GLU A 106 -12.36 -9.50 -9.83
C GLU A 106 -12.01 -9.97 -8.41
N THR A 107 -12.21 -9.10 -7.41
CA THR A 107 -12.43 -9.56 -6.03
C THR A 107 -13.82 -9.13 -5.61
N GLY A 108 -14.77 -10.04 -5.84
CA GLY A 108 -16.12 -9.95 -5.32
C GLY A 108 -16.21 -10.34 -3.84
N ASP A 109 -17.43 -10.16 -3.34
CA ASP A 109 -18.05 -10.70 -2.12
C ASP A 109 -17.63 -10.04 -0.80
N ASP A 110 -18.47 -9.19 -0.22
CA ASP A 110 -19.77 -9.41 0.47
C ASP A 110 -19.58 -9.70 1.97
N GLY A 111 -20.28 -8.90 2.74
CA GLY A 111 -20.25 -8.88 4.20
C GLY A 111 -21.09 -7.75 4.75
N THR A 112 -22.24 -7.46 4.13
CA THR A 112 -23.32 -6.72 4.79
C THR A 112 -24.13 -7.73 5.58
N ASP A 113 -23.74 -7.96 6.84
CA ASP A 113 -24.58 -8.65 7.81
C ASP A 113 -25.65 -7.66 8.32
N GLU A 114 -26.68 -7.45 7.50
CA GLU A 114 -27.96 -6.89 7.96
C GLU A 114 -28.81 -8.04 8.51
N GLY A 115 -28.51 -8.43 9.75
CA GLY A 115 -29.38 -9.27 10.56
C GLY A 115 -30.46 -8.46 11.27
N GLU A 116 -31.43 -7.90 10.52
CA GLU A 116 -32.72 -7.51 11.08
C GLU A 116 -33.54 -8.77 11.37
N GLY A 117 -33.86 -9.00 12.64
CA GLY A 117 -34.63 -10.14 13.12
C GLY A 117 -35.67 -9.70 14.15
N GLU A 118 -36.82 -9.31 13.61
CA GLU A 118 -38.12 -9.00 14.21
C GLU A 118 -38.47 -9.76 15.50
N GLU A 119 -38.74 -8.96 16.54
CA GLU A 119 -39.72 -9.13 17.60
C GLU A 119 -40.80 -10.21 17.42
N THR A 120 -40.89 -11.13 18.40
CA THR A 120 -42.14 -11.85 18.70
C THR A 120 -42.52 -11.65 20.16
N ASP A 121 -43.66 -11.00 20.33
CA ASP A 121 -44.47 -10.93 21.55
C ASP A 121 -44.96 -12.36 21.86
N GLU A 122 -44.59 -12.91 23.01
CA GLU A 122 -45.31 -14.04 23.60
C GLU A 122 -45.85 -13.66 24.97
N THR A 123 -47.17 -13.76 25.03
CA THR A 123 -48.10 -13.33 26.06
C THR A 123 -48.24 -14.33 27.22
N ASP A 124 -48.57 -13.76 28.38
CA ASP A 124 -49.52 -14.22 29.40
C ASP A 124 -49.22 -15.36 30.42
N GLU A 125 -49.67 -15.04 31.65
CA GLU A 125 -50.16 -15.87 32.76
C GLU A 125 -49.24 -16.82 33.56
N THR A 126 -49.06 -16.56 34.87
CA THR A 126 -49.87 -17.21 35.96
C THR A 126 -49.17 -17.27 37.34
N THR A 127 -49.99 -17.09 38.41
CA THR A 127 -49.86 -17.63 39.81
C THR A 127 -48.86 -16.96 40.78
N ALA A 128 -49.31 -16.12 41.74
CA ALA A 128 -49.74 -16.42 43.14
C ALA A 128 -48.60 -17.00 44.02
N GLU A 129 -48.25 -16.50 45.20
CA GLU A 129 -49.02 -16.05 46.38
C GLU A 129 -48.35 -14.90 47.15
#